data_AF-A0A6N7SUN4-F1
#
_entry.id   AF-A0A6N7SUN4-F1
#
_cell.length_a   1.000
_cell.length_b   1.000
_cell.length_c   1.000
_cell.angle_alpha   90.00
_cell.angle_beta   90.00
_cell.angle_gamma   90.00
#
_symmetry.space_group_name_H-M   'P 1'
#
loop_
_entity.id
_entity.type
_entity.pdbx_description
1 polymer ?
#
loop_
_entity_poly.entity_id
_entity_poly.type
_entity_poly.pdbx_seq_one_letter_code
_entity_poly.pdbx_strand_id
1 'polypeptide(L)'
;MNNLLHANIVRLWKNKLFWFGSLFMLLYGIFKMLTEYKSSVKLGEDLNLDDILFVYAFITGIISAIFVSFFAGTEYSDGTIRNKIIVGHARFKVYLSNLITNILAVSFMCFIYILVILVAGTPLLGSLRIEISQALKIIFSSFLLITSYCSIYTFFSMLCHNKAISVAVCVVASFLSLFTEAYIGSMLSLPDYYTGVKRTVLGFLFNYLPSGQAYQYMSMQFGDLNLKMLCLAAISCIATITGMVFFQKKDIK
;
A
#
# COMPACT_ATOMS: atom_id res chain seq x y z
N MET A 1 -7.88 23.83 5.87
CA MET A 1 -7.39 22.55 5.32
C MET A 1 -8.12 22.19 4.03
N ASN A 2 -9.42 22.51 3.94
CA ASN A 2 -10.25 22.26 2.75
C ASN A 2 -9.63 22.73 1.43
N ASN A 3 -9.10 23.96 1.37
CA ASN A 3 -8.50 24.50 0.15
C ASN A 3 -7.28 23.70 -0.35
N LEU A 4 -6.43 23.21 0.58
CA LEU A 4 -5.26 22.39 0.23
C LEU A 4 -5.67 21.01 -0.29
N LEU A 5 -6.65 20.38 0.35
CA LEU A 5 -7.19 19.10 -0.08
C LEU A 5 -7.86 19.22 -1.44
N HIS A 6 -8.70 20.24 -1.64
CA HIS A 6 -9.33 20.50 -2.91
C HIS A 6 -8.30 20.69 -4.04
N ALA A 7 -7.27 21.51 -3.82
CA ALA A 7 -6.21 21.71 -4.80
C ALA A 7 -5.45 20.41 -5.13
N ASN A 8 -5.13 19.61 -4.11
CA ASN A 8 -4.44 18.33 -4.29
C ASN A 8 -5.32 17.30 -5.03
N ILE A 9 -6.62 17.23 -4.73
CA ILE A 9 -7.57 16.33 -5.40
C ILE A 9 -7.75 16.74 -6.87
N VAL A 10 -7.86 18.03 -7.17
CA VAL A 10 -7.93 18.51 -8.56
C VAL A 10 -6.65 18.15 -9.31
N ARG A 11 -5.48 18.29 -8.68
CA ARG A 11 -4.20 17.85 -9.26
C ARG A 11 -4.17 16.33 -9.48
N LEU A 12 -4.67 15.56 -8.52
CA LEU A 12 -4.74 14.10 -8.58
C LEU A 12 -5.54 13.65 -9.81
N TRP A 13 -6.73 14.20 -10.02
CA TRP A 13 -7.60 13.86 -11.16
C TRP A 13 -6.98 14.19 -12.52
N LYS A 14 -6.12 15.20 -12.59
CA LYS A 14 -5.38 15.57 -13.82
C LYS A 14 -4.07 14.80 -14.00
N ASN A 15 -3.66 14.01 -13.01
CA ASN A 15 -2.36 13.36 -13.00
C ASN A 15 -2.37 12.09 -13.87
N LYS A 16 -1.49 12.03 -14.87
CA LYS A 16 -1.38 10.87 -15.77
C LYS A 16 -0.96 9.59 -15.04
N LEU A 17 -0.03 9.68 -14.08
CA LEU A 17 0.46 8.54 -13.31
C LEU A 17 -0.65 7.91 -12.47
N PHE A 18 -1.58 8.71 -11.94
CA PHE A 18 -2.76 8.20 -11.24
C PHE A 18 -3.62 7.32 -12.15
N TRP A 19 -3.93 7.80 -13.36
CA TRP A 19 -4.72 7.02 -14.32
C TRP A 19 -3.98 5.79 -14.85
N PHE A 20 -2.68 5.89 -15.09
CA PHE A 20 -1.87 4.71 -15.45
C PHE A 20 -1.84 3.68 -14.33
N GLY A 21 -1.70 4.10 -13.06
CA GLY A 21 -1.77 3.20 -11.91
C GLY A 21 -3.14 2.52 -11.76
N SER A 22 -4.22 3.27 -11.96
CA SER A 22 -5.59 2.75 -11.98
C SER A 22 -5.82 1.74 -13.11
N LEU A 23 -5.35 2.04 -14.33
CA LEU A 23 -5.42 1.12 -15.46
C LEU A 23 -4.60 -0.15 -15.21
N PHE A 24 -3.40 -0.02 -14.64
CA PHE A 24 -2.56 -1.15 -14.27
C PHE A 24 -3.25 -2.08 -13.27
N MET A 25 -3.90 -1.53 -12.23
CA MET A 25 -4.65 -2.32 -11.25
C MET A 25 -5.85 -3.03 -11.86
N LEU A 26 -6.55 -2.38 -12.79
CA LEU A 26 -7.63 -3.00 -13.55
C LEU A 26 -7.12 -4.20 -14.37
N LEU A 27 -6.06 -4.00 -15.14
CA LEU A 27 -5.46 -5.05 -15.98
C LEU A 27 -4.90 -6.20 -15.14
N TYR A 28 -4.29 -5.88 -14.00
CA TYR A 28 -3.79 -6.88 -13.06
C TYR A 28 -4.92 -7.75 -12.49
N GLY A 29 -6.07 -7.15 -12.15
CA GLY A 29 -7.27 -7.90 -11.72
C GLY A 29 -7.78 -8.85 -12.79
N ILE A 30 -7.92 -8.38 -14.04
CA ILE A 30 -8.32 -9.22 -15.17
C ILE A 30 -7.31 -10.35 -15.40
N PHE A 31 -6.01 -10.04 -15.39
CA PHE A 31 -4.95 -11.03 -15.58
C PHE A 31 -4.98 -12.12 -14.49
N LYS A 32 -5.13 -11.73 -13.23
CA LYS A 32 -5.24 -12.67 -12.10
C LYS A 32 -6.48 -13.56 -12.24
N MET A 33 -7.63 -12.97 -12.55
CA MET A 33 -8.88 -13.71 -12.79
C MET A 33 -8.73 -14.75 -13.91
N LEU A 34 -8.16 -14.37 -15.06
CA LEU A 34 -7.96 -15.28 -16.20
C LEU A 34 -6.96 -16.40 -15.90
N THR A 35 -5.92 -16.10 -15.12
CA THR A 35 -4.91 -17.09 -14.72
C THR A 35 -5.52 -18.12 -13.80
N GLU A 36 -6.34 -17.70 -12.84
CA GLU A 36 -7.03 -18.59 -11.90
C GLU A 36 -8.01 -19.51 -12.63
N TYR A 37 -8.85 -18.94 -13.49
CA TYR A 37 -9.80 -19.73 -14.29
C TYR A 37 -9.09 -20.81 -15.13
N LYS A 38 -7.97 -20.46 -15.79
CA LYS A 38 -7.17 -21.43 -16.54
C LYS A 38 -6.53 -22.49 -15.65
N SER A 39 -6.13 -22.13 -14.43
CA SER A 39 -5.55 -23.05 -13.46
C SER A 39 -6.59 -24.09 -13.03
N SER A 40 -7.77 -23.65 -12.61
CA SER A 40 -8.86 -24.52 -12.16
C SER A 40 -9.35 -25.47 -13.26
N VAL A 41 -9.47 -24.99 -14.52
CA VAL A 41 -9.86 -25.85 -15.66
C VAL A 41 -8.79 -26.92 -15.96
N LYS A 42 -7.51 -26.63 -15.76
CA LYS A 42 -6.42 -27.58 -16.02
C LYS A 42 -6.22 -28.60 -14.90
N LEU A 43 -6.34 -28.17 -13.64
CA LEU A 43 -6.12 -29.03 -12.48
C LEU A 43 -7.39 -29.76 -12.01
N GLY A 44 -8.57 -29.36 -12.51
CA GLY A 44 -9.85 -29.89 -12.02
C GLY A 44 -10.16 -29.48 -10.58
N GLU A 45 -9.54 -28.40 -10.09
CA GLU A 45 -9.76 -27.86 -8.75
C GLU A 45 -10.99 -26.95 -8.72
N ASP A 46 -11.59 -26.82 -7.53
CA ASP A 46 -12.69 -25.92 -7.27
C ASP A 46 -12.29 -24.47 -7.59
N LEU A 47 -13.17 -23.76 -8.31
CA LEU A 47 -13.03 -22.33 -8.54
C LEU A 47 -13.34 -21.58 -7.24
N ASN A 48 -12.36 -20.82 -6.74
CA ASN A 48 -12.50 -20.01 -5.53
C ASN A 48 -12.14 -18.56 -5.81
N LEU A 49 -13.06 -17.66 -5.46
CA LEU A 49 -12.84 -16.22 -5.61
C LEU A 49 -11.93 -15.65 -4.52
N ASP A 50 -11.91 -16.30 -3.35
CA ASP A 50 -11.17 -15.87 -2.16
C ASP A 50 -9.65 -15.79 -2.43
N ASP A 51 -9.13 -16.75 -3.20
CA ASP A 51 -7.70 -16.91 -3.54
C ASP A 51 -7.13 -15.71 -4.31
N ILE A 52 -7.98 -14.98 -5.04
CA ILE A 52 -7.59 -13.86 -5.88
C ILE A 52 -8.02 -12.50 -5.33
N LEU A 53 -9.00 -12.47 -4.41
CA LEU A 53 -9.59 -11.22 -3.93
C LEU A 53 -8.57 -10.32 -3.23
N PHE A 54 -7.66 -10.89 -2.43
CA PHE A 54 -6.72 -10.13 -1.60
C PHE A 54 -5.30 -10.02 -2.18
N VAL A 55 -5.05 -10.59 -3.35
CA VAL A 55 -3.73 -10.59 -4.01
C VAL A 55 -3.23 -9.17 -4.30
N TYR A 56 -4.13 -8.20 -4.49
CA TYR A 56 -3.74 -6.79 -4.65
C TYR A 56 -2.93 -6.23 -3.48
N ALA A 57 -3.09 -6.77 -2.27
CA ALA A 57 -2.37 -6.28 -1.08
C ALA A 57 -0.85 -6.34 -1.29
N PHE A 58 -0.37 -7.36 -2.01
CA PHE A 58 1.04 -7.55 -2.31
C PHE A 58 1.58 -6.46 -3.25
N ILE A 59 0.89 -6.20 -4.37
CA ILE A 59 1.34 -5.22 -5.36
C ILE A 59 1.15 -3.77 -4.91
N THR A 60 0.24 -3.54 -3.95
CA THR A 60 -0.01 -2.23 -3.33
C THR A 60 1.26 -1.60 -2.75
N GLY A 61 2.19 -2.40 -2.22
CA GLY A 61 3.46 -1.88 -1.69
C GLY A 61 4.29 -1.16 -2.76
N ILE A 62 4.40 -1.75 -3.96
CA ILE A 62 5.15 -1.15 -5.08
C ILE A 62 4.40 0.06 -5.64
N ILE A 63 3.09 -0.07 -5.86
CA ILE A 63 2.27 1.00 -6.44
C ILE A 63 2.28 2.23 -5.55
N SER A 64 2.10 2.04 -4.25
CA SER A 64 2.18 3.12 -3.27
C SER A 64 3.57 3.75 -3.25
N ALA A 65 4.65 2.97 -3.28
CA ALA A 65 6.02 3.50 -3.34
C ALA A 65 6.23 4.43 -4.53
N ILE A 66 5.82 4.01 -5.74
CA ILE A 66 5.96 4.81 -6.97
C ILE A 66 5.07 6.04 -6.92
N PHE A 67 3.78 5.86 -6.66
CA PHE A 67 2.80 6.93 -6.74
C PHE A 67 3.04 8.01 -5.68
N VAL A 68 3.20 7.61 -4.42
CA VAL A 68 3.33 8.52 -3.28
C VAL A 68 4.60 9.35 -3.38
N SER A 69 5.73 8.71 -3.65
CA SER A 69 7.02 9.40 -3.77
C SER A 69 7.07 10.35 -4.97
N PHE A 70 6.44 9.98 -6.08
CA PHE A 70 6.37 10.83 -7.26
C PHE A 70 5.42 12.01 -7.04
N PHE A 71 4.22 11.76 -6.52
CA PHE A 71 3.20 12.80 -6.32
C PHE A 71 3.64 13.81 -5.26
N ALA A 72 4.18 13.36 -4.12
CA ALA A 72 4.73 14.27 -3.10
C ALA A 72 6.00 14.98 -3.61
N GLY A 73 6.90 14.25 -4.28
CA GLY A 73 8.15 14.81 -4.81
C GLY A 73 7.96 15.89 -5.88
N THR A 74 6.89 15.83 -6.68
CA THR A 74 6.56 16.90 -7.65
C THR A 74 6.41 18.26 -7.00
N GLU A 75 5.91 18.32 -5.77
CA GLU A 75 5.70 19.61 -5.12
C GLU A 75 7.01 20.31 -4.75
N TYR A 76 8.08 19.55 -4.52
CA TYR A 76 9.42 20.09 -4.32
C TYR A 76 10.01 20.59 -5.63
N SER A 77 9.99 19.74 -6.68
CA SER A 77 10.55 20.10 -7.98
C SER A 77 9.88 21.33 -8.60
N ASP A 78 8.58 21.48 -8.40
CA ASP A 78 7.80 22.60 -8.94
C ASP A 78 7.78 23.83 -8.00
N GLY A 79 8.47 23.78 -6.85
CA GLY A 79 8.45 24.85 -5.84
C GLY A 79 7.08 25.10 -5.18
N THR A 80 6.10 24.22 -5.41
CA THR A 80 4.72 24.36 -4.93
C THR A 80 4.64 24.32 -3.40
N ILE A 81 5.50 23.54 -2.74
CA ILE A 81 5.56 23.50 -1.27
C ILE A 81 5.90 24.89 -0.71
N ARG A 82 6.88 25.56 -1.31
CA ARG A 82 7.30 26.91 -0.90
C ARG A 82 6.15 27.91 -1.10
N ASN A 83 5.46 27.85 -2.24
CA ASN A 83 4.32 28.72 -2.51
C ASN A 83 3.18 28.53 -1.50
N LYS A 84 2.86 27.28 -1.12
CA LYS A 84 1.84 26.98 -0.09
C LYS A 84 2.20 27.60 1.26
N ILE A 85 3.49 27.60 1.63
CA ILE A 85 3.96 28.15 2.90
C ILE A 85 3.98 29.69 2.86
N ILE A 86 4.43 30.30 1.76
CA ILE A 86 4.45 31.77 1.60
C ILE A 86 3.04 32.37 1.72
N VAL A 87 2.03 31.69 1.17
CA VAL A 87 0.60 32.10 1.28
C VAL A 87 0.06 31.96 2.71
N GLY A 88 0.85 31.40 3.65
CA GLY A 88 0.51 31.33 5.07
C GLY A 88 -0.02 29.97 5.53
N HIS A 89 0.04 28.92 4.70
CA HIS A 89 -0.34 27.58 5.18
C HIS A 89 0.74 26.97 6.08
N ALA A 90 0.31 26.51 7.26
CA ALA A 90 1.17 25.79 8.18
C ALA A 90 1.76 24.52 7.54
N ARG A 91 3.05 24.25 7.79
CA ARG A 91 3.79 23.08 7.28
C ARG A 91 3.07 21.76 7.57
N PHE A 92 2.50 21.60 8.78
CA PHE A 92 1.75 20.40 9.14
C PHE A 92 0.52 20.19 8.23
N LYS A 93 -0.20 21.26 7.86
CA LYS A 93 -1.37 21.18 7.00
C LYS A 93 -0.99 20.75 5.59
N VAL A 94 0.16 21.20 5.09
CA VAL A 94 0.71 20.76 3.80
C VAL A 94 1.02 19.27 3.85
N TYR A 95 1.75 18.81 4.87
CA TYR A 95 2.08 17.38 5.05
C TYR A 95 0.82 16.50 5.09
N LEU A 96 -0.12 16.83 5.97
CA LEU A 96 -1.34 16.04 6.15
C LEU A 96 -2.23 16.06 4.90
N SER A 97 -2.31 17.18 4.19
CA SER A 97 -3.06 17.26 2.93
C SER A 97 -2.50 16.32 1.86
N ASN A 98 -1.18 16.16 1.78
CA ASN A 98 -0.55 15.22 0.86
C ASN A 98 -0.77 13.79 1.30
N LEU A 99 -0.58 13.48 2.59
CA LEU A 99 -0.82 12.14 3.11
C LEU A 99 -2.26 11.68 2.84
N ILE A 100 -3.27 12.51 3.12
CA ILE A 100 -4.67 12.18 2.86
C ILE A 100 -4.91 11.96 1.36
N THR A 101 -4.36 12.81 0.49
CA THR A 101 -4.52 12.67 -0.97
C THR A 101 -3.88 11.37 -1.47
N ASN A 102 -2.71 11.02 -0.94
CA ASN A 102 -1.99 9.80 -1.27
C ASN A 102 -2.77 8.54 -0.85
N ILE A 103 -3.33 8.55 0.37
CA ILE A 103 -4.19 7.45 0.85
C ILE A 103 -5.40 7.30 -0.06
N LEU A 104 -6.12 8.39 -0.35
CA LEU A 104 -7.30 8.36 -1.23
C LEU A 104 -6.96 7.83 -2.62
N ALA A 105 -5.83 8.24 -3.20
CA ALA A 105 -5.39 7.80 -4.51
C ALA A 105 -5.11 6.29 -4.57
N VAL A 106 -4.31 5.77 -3.62
CA VAL A 106 -3.95 4.35 -3.60
C VAL A 106 -5.16 3.49 -3.24
N SER A 107 -6.01 3.95 -2.31
CA SER A 107 -7.28 3.27 -1.99
C SER A 107 -8.21 3.21 -3.20
N PHE A 108 -8.29 4.26 -4.01
CA PHE A 108 -9.07 4.24 -5.25
C PHE A 108 -8.53 3.21 -6.27
N MET A 109 -7.21 3.13 -6.44
CA MET A 109 -6.59 2.12 -7.31
C MET A 109 -6.88 0.69 -6.83
N CYS A 110 -6.82 0.45 -5.53
CA CYS A 110 -7.17 -0.85 -4.93
C CYS A 110 -8.66 -1.16 -5.08
N PHE A 111 -9.52 -0.15 -4.92
CA PHE A 111 -10.97 -0.30 -5.11
C PHE A 111 -11.33 -0.75 -6.53
N ILE A 112 -10.63 -0.23 -7.55
CA ILE A 112 -10.82 -0.69 -8.94
C ILE A 112 -10.50 -2.18 -9.06
N TYR A 113 -9.40 -2.66 -8.47
CA TYR A 113 -9.07 -4.10 -8.50
C TYR A 113 -10.18 -4.92 -7.85
N ILE A 114 -10.64 -4.54 -6.65
CA ILE A 114 -11.69 -5.25 -5.92
C ILE A 114 -12.98 -5.28 -6.75
N LEU A 115 -13.36 -4.16 -7.38
CA LEU A 115 -14.54 -4.11 -8.25
C LEU A 115 -14.43 -5.06 -9.44
N VAL A 116 -13.27 -5.14 -10.08
CA VAL A 116 -13.05 -6.09 -11.20
C VAL A 116 -13.27 -7.52 -10.73
N ILE A 117 -12.69 -7.91 -9.59
CA ILE A 117 -12.83 -9.28 -9.07
C ILE A 117 -14.26 -9.58 -8.63
N LEU A 118 -14.95 -8.64 -7.99
CA LEU A 118 -16.34 -8.87 -7.55
C LEU A 118 -17.34 -8.91 -8.71
N VAL A 119 -17.19 -8.04 -9.72
CA VAL A 119 -18.14 -7.96 -10.84
C VAL A 119 -17.84 -9.01 -11.91
N ALA A 120 -16.57 -9.16 -12.31
CA ALA A 120 -16.17 -10.08 -13.38
C ALA A 120 -15.76 -11.45 -12.86
N GLY A 121 -15.28 -11.55 -11.62
CA GLY A 121 -14.87 -12.82 -11.01
C GLY A 121 -16.05 -13.65 -10.52
N THR A 122 -17.12 -13.05 -9.99
CA THR A 122 -18.27 -13.83 -9.47
C THR A 122 -18.96 -14.70 -10.53
N PRO A 123 -19.19 -14.25 -11.79
CA PRO A 123 -19.78 -15.13 -12.81
C PRO A 123 -18.82 -16.22 -13.30
N LEU A 124 -17.51 -16.00 -13.20
CA LEU A 124 -16.50 -16.88 -13.79
C LEU A 124 -15.94 -17.92 -12.82
N LEU A 125 -15.79 -17.54 -11.54
CA LEU A 125 -15.10 -18.31 -10.51
C LEU A 125 -16.04 -18.74 -9.37
N GLY A 126 -17.31 -18.31 -9.40
CA GLY A 126 -18.28 -18.60 -8.34
C GLY A 126 -18.28 -17.57 -7.19
N SER A 127 -18.99 -17.91 -6.11
CA SER A 127 -19.20 -17.01 -4.97
C SER A 127 -18.07 -17.07 -3.93
N LEU A 128 -17.99 -16.03 -3.09
CA LEU A 128 -17.13 -16.00 -1.91
C LEU A 128 -17.46 -17.15 -0.95
N ARG A 129 -16.44 -17.83 -0.41
CA ARG A 129 -16.62 -18.86 0.63
C ARG A 129 -16.41 -18.28 2.03
N ILE A 130 -15.49 -17.33 2.16
CA ILE A 130 -15.29 -16.57 3.40
C ILE A 130 -16.57 -15.84 3.82
N GLU A 131 -16.80 -15.81 5.13
CA GLU A 131 -17.89 -15.06 5.71
C GLU A 131 -17.75 -13.56 5.40
N ILE A 132 -18.85 -12.89 5.03
CA ILE A 132 -18.86 -11.47 4.68
C ILE A 132 -18.24 -10.60 5.81
N SER A 133 -18.49 -10.96 7.07
CA SER A 133 -17.88 -10.29 8.24
C SER A 133 -16.35 -10.36 8.21
N GLN A 134 -15.78 -11.51 7.86
CA GLN A 134 -14.33 -11.70 7.77
C GLN A 134 -13.77 -10.94 6.55
N ALA A 135 -14.44 -11.01 5.40
CA ALA A 135 -14.03 -10.28 4.21
C ALA A 135 -13.97 -8.76 4.45
N LEU A 136 -14.99 -8.19 5.10
CA LEU A 136 -15.02 -6.77 5.46
C LEU A 136 -13.89 -6.39 6.42
N LYS A 137 -13.59 -7.24 7.41
CA LYS A 137 -12.46 -7.00 8.31
C LYS A 137 -11.12 -7.00 7.57
N ILE A 138 -10.91 -7.92 6.62
CA ILE A 138 -9.68 -7.97 5.83
C ILE A 138 -9.57 -6.73 4.91
N ILE A 139 -10.67 -6.30 4.30
CA ILE A 139 -10.71 -5.05 3.49
C ILE A 139 -10.38 -3.83 4.37
N PHE A 140 -10.91 -3.77 5.59
CA PHE A 140 -10.56 -2.69 6.51
C PHE A 140 -9.08 -2.75 6.92
N SER A 141 -8.55 -3.96 7.14
CA SER A 141 -7.13 -4.15 7.43
C SER A 141 -6.23 -3.78 6.25
N SER A 142 -6.65 -4.06 5.00
CA SER A 142 -5.91 -3.65 3.80
C SER A 142 -5.94 -2.12 3.60
N PHE A 143 -7.00 -1.45 4.03
CA PHE A 143 -7.04 0.02 4.07
C PHE A 143 -6.00 0.59 5.07
N LEU A 144 -5.85 -0.01 6.25
CA LEU A 144 -4.79 0.34 7.20
C LEU A 144 -3.39 0.04 6.64
N LEU A 145 -3.26 -1.04 5.87
CA LEU A 145 -2.02 -1.39 5.18
C LEU A 145 -1.62 -0.30 4.16
N ILE A 146 -2.56 0.14 3.34
CA ILE A 146 -2.38 1.27 2.40
C ILE A 146 -1.95 2.52 3.15
N THR A 147 -2.61 2.81 4.28
CA THR A 147 -2.30 3.97 5.13
C THR A 147 -0.87 3.90 5.64
N SER A 148 -0.43 2.73 6.12
CA SER A 148 0.94 2.51 6.58
C SER A 148 1.98 2.76 5.48
N TYR A 149 1.78 2.18 4.29
CA TYR A 149 2.66 2.44 3.14
C TYR A 149 2.69 3.92 2.76
N CYS A 150 1.52 4.56 2.67
CA CYS A 150 1.43 5.98 2.32
C CYS A 150 2.16 6.85 3.36
N SER A 151 2.05 6.54 4.65
CA SER A 151 2.74 7.27 5.71
C SER A 151 4.25 7.12 5.61
N ILE A 152 4.76 5.90 5.39
CA ILE A 152 6.20 5.62 5.24
C ILE A 152 6.77 6.34 4.01
N TYR A 153 6.13 6.22 2.85
CA TYR A 153 6.64 6.83 1.62
C TYR A 153 6.45 8.35 1.58
N THR A 154 5.40 8.89 2.20
CA THR A 154 5.24 10.35 2.37
C THR A 154 6.35 10.89 3.27
N PHE A 155 6.72 10.17 4.34
CA PHE A 155 7.85 10.55 5.18
C PHE A 155 9.16 10.67 4.37
N PHE A 156 9.54 9.61 3.64
CA PHE A 156 10.76 9.65 2.82
C PHE A 156 10.70 10.73 1.73
N SER A 157 9.55 10.88 1.08
CA SER A 157 9.38 11.88 0.02
C SER A 157 9.50 13.30 0.54
N MET A 158 9.00 13.58 1.74
CA MET A 158 9.14 14.88 2.39
C MET A 158 10.55 15.12 2.97
N LEU A 159 11.38 14.08 3.06
CA LEU A 159 12.77 14.20 3.48
C LEU A 159 13.71 14.51 2.32
N CYS A 160 13.42 14.00 1.12
CA CYS A 160 14.20 14.28 -0.09
C CYS A 160 13.82 15.62 -0.74
N HIS A 161 14.81 16.41 -1.20
CA HIS A 161 14.54 17.62 -2.00
C HIS A 161 14.39 17.30 -3.48
N ASN A 162 15.16 16.32 -3.98
CA ASN A 162 15.10 15.88 -5.37
C ASN A 162 14.06 14.76 -5.53
N LYS A 163 13.09 14.99 -6.42
CA LYS A 163 12.04 14.03 -6.78
C LYS A 163 12.60 12.69 -7.28
N ALA A 164 13.63 12.70 -8.12
CA ALA A 164 14.19 11.46 -8.68
C ALA A 164 14.79 10.57 -7.57
N ILE A 165 15.49 11.19 -6.61
CA ILE A 165 16.07 10.48 -5.45
C ILE A 165 14.96 9.93 -4.56
N SER A 166 13.92 10.72 -4.29
CA SER A 166 12.76 10.27 -3.50
C SER A 166 12.13 9.00 -4.10
N VAL A 167 11.88 9.02 -5.40
CA VAL A 167 11.27 7.88 -6.10
C VAL A 167 12.21 6.67 -6.06
N ALA A 168 13.49 6.85 -6.39
CA ALA A 168 14.47 5.77 -6.37
C ALA A 168 14.56 5.10 -4.99
N VAL A 169 14.66 5.88 -3.92
CA VAL A 169 14.74 5.36 -2.54
C VAL A 169 13.48 4.58 -2.16
N CYS A 170 12.29 5.12 -2.43
CA CYS A 170 11.04 4.46 -2.06
C CYS A 170 10.83 3.16 -2.83
N VAL A 171 11.13 3.16 -4.13
CA VAL A 171 11.01 1.98 -4.99
C VAL A 171 12.00 0.90 -4.56
N VAL A 172 13.28 1.24 -4.40
CA VAL A 172 14.30 0.27 -3.93
C VAL A 172 13.91 -0.30 -2.56
N ALA A 173 13.47 0.55 -1.62
CA ALA A 173 13.00 0.09 -0.31
C ALA A 173 11.80 -0.86 -0.42
N SER A 174 10.85 -0.60 -1.32
CA SER A 174 9.67 -1.45 -1.54
C SER A 174 10.02 -2.83 -2.12
N PHE A 175 10.99 -2.90 -3.04
CA PHE A 175 11.44 -4.17 -3.58
C PHE A 175 12.25 -4.95 -2.55
N LEU A 176 13.15 -4.28 -1.83
CA LEU A 176 13.94 -4.93 -0.78
C LEU A 176 13.06 -5.50 0.33
N SER A 177 12.04 -4.76 0.78
CA SER A 177 11.10 -5.27 1.78
C SER A 177 10.31 -6.45 1.23
N LEU A 178 9.81 -6.37 0.00
CA LEU A 178 9.06 -7.46 -0.64
C LEU A 178 9.88 -8.75 -0.76
N PHE A 179 11.12 -8.67 -1.27
CA PHE A 179 11.97 -9.85 -1.41
C PHE A 179 12.41 -10.42 -0.06
N THR A 180 12.71 -9.55 0.90
CA THR A 180 13.09 -9.97 2.26
C THR A 180 11.93 -10.72 2.91
N GLU A 181 10.70 -10.23 2.80
CA GLU A 181 9.54 -10.88 3.42
C GLU A 181 9.13 -12.16 2.69
N ALA A 182 9.24 -12.21 1.36
CA ALA A 182 9.04 -13.46 0.62
C ALA A 182 10.07 -14.52 1.05
N TYR A 183 11.33 -14.13 1.22
CA TYR A 183 12.39 -15.00 1.74
C TYR A 183 12.10 -15.44 3.18
N ILE A 184 11.76 -14.52 4.09
CA ILE A 184 11.40 -14.84 5.48
C ILE A 184 10.19 -15.76 5.53
N GLY A 185 9.15 -15.50 4.73
CA GLY A 185 7.95 -16.33 4.65
C GLY A 185 8.28 -17.76 4.19
N SER A 186 9.12 -17.89 3.16
CA SER A 186 9.61 -19.21 2.73
C SER A 186 10.38 -19.91 3.85
N MET A 187 11.29 -19.21 4.53
CA MET A 187 12.09 -19.77 5.64
C MET A 187 11.26 -20.17 6.85
N LEU A 188 10.23 -19.40 7.22
CA LEU A 188 9.34 -19.72 8.35
C LEU A 188 8.49 -20.96 8.10
N SER A 189 8.26 -21.31 6.82
CA SER A 189 7.55 -22.51 6.43
C SER A 189 8.38 -23.79 6.64
N LEU A 190 9.71 -23.68 6.75
CA LEU A 190 10.57 -24.82 7.09
C LEU A 190 10.59 -25.04 8.62
N PRO A 191 10.23 -26.24 9.12
CA PRO A 191 10.22 -26.53 10.56
C PRO A 191 11.59 -26.35 11.24
N ASP A 192 12.68 -26.72 10.55
CA ASP A 192 13.97 -26.98 11.20
C ASP A 192 15.03 -25.87 11.02
N TYR A 193 14.78 -24.86 10.18
CA TYR A 193 15.85 -23.97 9.69
C TYR A 193 16.27 -22.85 10.66
N TYR A 194 15.38 -22.45 11.59
CA TYR A 194 15.67 -21.44 12.62
C TYR A 194 14.99 -21.82 13.94
N THR A 195 15.78 -22.14 14.96
CA THR A 195 15.29 -22.40 16.32
C THR A 195 15.63 -21.23 17.26
N GLY A 196 14.85 -21.07 18.33
CA GLY A 196 15.07 -20.05 19.36
C GLY A 196 14.81 -18.61 18.91
N VAL A 197 15.65 -17.67 19.39
CA VAL A 197 15.45 -16.21 19.26
C VAL A 197 15.32 -15.74 17.81
N LYS A 198 16.05 -16.35 16.87
CA LYS A 198 16.02 -15.95 15.44
C LYS A 198 14.63 -16.15 14.83
N ARG A 199 13.96 -17.27 15.13
CA ARG A 199 12.59 -17.54 14.65
C ARG A 199 11.60 -16.53 15.22
N THR A 200 11.75 -16.16 16.49
CA THR A 200 10.91 -15.17 17.15
C THR A 200 11.04 -13.79 16.48
N VAL A 201 12.27 -13.34 16.23
CA VAL A 201 12.52 -12.03 15.59
C VAL A 201 11.99 -12.03 14.15
N LEU A 202 12.30 -13.04 13.35
CA LEU A 202 11.83 -13.13 11.96
C LEU A 202 10.31 -13.25 11.88
N GLY A 203 9.70 -14.05 12.77
CA GLY A 203 8.24 -14.16 12.86
C GLY A 203 7.59 -12.85 13.28
N PHE A 204 8.21 -12.08 14.18
CA PHE A 204 7.74 -10.74 14.53
C PHE A 204 7.77 -9.80 13.31
N LEU A 205 8.89 -9.76 12.59
CA LEU A 205 9.02 -8.92 11.39
C LEU A 205 7.94 -9.28 10.36
N PHE A 206 7.83 -10.56 10.03
CA PHE A 206 6.88 -11.05 9.04
C PHE A 206 5.41 -10.82 9.42
N ASN A 207 5.08 -10.88 10.72
CA ASN A 207 3.70 -10.70 11.18
C ASN A 207 3.26 -9.25 11.32
N TYR A 208 4.20 -8.35 11.62
CA TYR A 208 3.84 -6.99 12.02
C TYR A 208 4.33 -5.91 11.07
N LEU A 209 5.26 -6.18 10.15
CA LEU A 209 5.59 -5.23 9.09
C LEU A 209 4.51 -5.19 8.00
N PRO A 210 4.29 -4.02 7.35
CA PRO A 210 3.36 -3.89 6.24
C PRO A 210 3.64 -4.87 5.10
N SER A 211 4.91 -5.06 4.73
CA SER A 211 5.32 -5.97 3.65
C SER A 211 5.04 -7.44 3.98
N GLY A 212 5.29 -7.87 5.21
CA GLY A 212 4.95 -9.21 5.66
C GLY A 212 3.44 -9.46 5.70
N GLN A 213 2.66 -8.48 6.20
CA GLN A 213 1.19 -8.57 6.17
C GLN A 213 0.62 -8.58 4.74
N ALA A 214 1.21 -7.82 3.82
CA ALA A 214 0.84 -7.81 2.41
C ALA A 214 1.04 -9.18 1.75
N TYR A 215 2.17 -9.85 2.05
CA TYR A 215 2.44 -11.22 1.61
C TYR A 215 1.42 -12.20 2.20
N GLN A 216 1.14 -12.08 3.50
CA GLN A 216 0.17 -12.94 4.19
C GLN A 216 -1.26 -12.80 3.67
N TYR A 217 -1.68 -11.60 3.23
CA TYR A 217 -2.99 -11.42 2.60
C TYR A 217 -3.08 -12.09 1.23
N MET A 218 -1.99 -12.06 0.46
CA MET A 218 -1.89 -12.79 -0.80
C MET A 218 -1.91 -14.31 -0.60
N SER A 219 -1.28 -14.83 0.45
CA SER A 219 -1.25 -16.26 0.76
C SER A 219 -2.45 -16.74 1.58
N MET A 220 -3.46 -15.89 1.82
CA MET A 220 -4.62 -16.14 2.68
C MET A 220 -4.29 -16.58 4.11
N GLN A 221 -3.18 -16.09 4.66
CA GLN A 221 -2.72 -16.37 6.02
C GLN A 221 -3.02 -15.20 6.96
N PHE A 222 -4.28 -15.06 7.37
CA PHE A 222 -4.71 -13.86 8.09
C PHE A 222 -4.27 -13.82 9.57
N GLY A 223 -4.15 -14.95 10.26
CA GLY A 223 -3.75 -14.98 11.68
C GLY A 223 -4.64 -14.11 12.59
N ASP A 224 -4.08 -13.54 13.65
CA ASP A 224 -4.79 -12.55 14.49
C ASP A 224 -4.84 -11.18 13.79
N LEU A 225 -5.97 -10.90 13.13
CA LEU A 225 -6.18 -9.67 12.37
C LEU A 225 -6.25 -8.43 13.26
N ASN A 226 -6.75 -8.53 14.49
CA ASN A 226 -6.92 -7.37 15.37
C ASN A 226 -5.57 -6.79 15.78
N LEU A 227 -4.64 -7.66 16.18
CA LEU A 227 -3.28 -7.25 16.53
C LEU A 227 -2.53 -6.68 15.32
N LYS A 228 -2.69 -7.33 14.15
CA LYS A 228 -2.12 -6.86 12.88
C LYS A 228 -2.57 -5.45 12.51
N MET A 229 -3.88 -5.17 12.62
CA MET A 229 -4.46 -3.84 12.39
C MET A 229 -3.89 -2.80 13.36
N LEU A 230 -3.75 -3.14 14.64
CA LEU A 230 -3.19 -2.24 15.64
C LEU A 230 -1.73 -1.89 15.34
N CYS A 231 -0.93 -2.87 14.90
CA CYS A 231 0.45 -2.63 14.47
C CYS A 231 0.52 -1.72 13.24
N LEU A 232 -0.33 -1.93 12.22
CA LEU A 232 -0.38 -1.05 11.04
C LEU A 232 -0.75 0.38 11.42
N ALA A 233 -1.75 0.55 12.30
CA ALA A 233 -2.14 1.85 12.82
C ALA A 233 -0.98 2.52 13.59
N ALA A 234 -0.31 1.79 14.48
CA ALA A 234 0.84 2.30 15.23
C ALA A 234 1.99 2.74 14.32
N ILE A 235 2.36 1.92 13.33
CA ILE A 235 3.40 2.25 12.33
C ILE A 235 3.00 3.50 11.55
N SER A 236 1.75 3.59 11.11
CA SER A 236 1.26 4.75 10.37
C SER A 236 1.33 6.04 11.22
N CYS A 237 0.98 5.98 12.50
CA CYS A 237 1.06 7.10 13.43
C CYS A 237 2.51 7.53 13.66
N ILE A 238 3.40 6.57 13.96
CA ILE A 238 4.83 6.83 14.21
C ILE A 238 5.47 7.46 12.98
N ALA A 239 5.28 6.89 11.78
CA ALA A 239 5.81 7.42 10.53
C ALA A 239 5.28 8.84 10.24
N THR A 240 3.99 9.07 10.48
CA THR A 240 3.34 10.37 10.27
C THR A 240 3.87 11.44 11.23
N ILE A 241 3.93 11.15 12.53
CA ILE A 241 4.43 12.08 13.56
C ILE A 241 5.90 12.40 13.29
N THR A 242 6.71 11.39 13.04
CA THR A 242 8.13 11.54 12.74
C THR A 242 8.31 12.42 11.50
N GLY A 243 7.61 12.11 10.41
CA GLY A 243 7.68 12.90 9.19
C GLY A 243 7.21 14.33 9.34
N MET A 244 6.18 14.59 10.15
CA MET A 244 5.76 15.95 10.48
C MET A 244 6.84 16.72 11.24
N VAL A 245 7.45 16.11 12.26
CA VAL A 245 8.50 16.76 13.08
C VAL A 245 9.72 17.11 12.22
N PHE A 246 10.18 16.19 11.38
CA PHE A 246 11.31 16.45 10.48
C PHE A 246 10.96 17.51 9.44
N PHE A 247 9.77 17.46 8.85
CA PHE A 247 9.33 18.45 7.86
C PHE A 247 9.19 19.86 8.46
N GLN A 248 8.79 19.98 9.73
CA GLN A 248 8.74 21.26 10.43
C GLN A 248 10.11 21.90 10.61
N LYS A 249 11.14 21.11 10.93
CA LYS A 249 12.51 21.57 11.16
C LYS A 249 13.31 21.81 9.87
N LYS A 250 12.82 21.32 8.74
CA LYS A 250 13.53 21.36 7.46
C LYS A 250 13.54 22.76 6.86
N ASP A 251 14.69 23.20 6.35
CA ASP A 251 14.76 24.42 5.55
C ASP A 251 14.15 24.20 4.17
N ILE A 252 13.17 25.03 3.84
CA ILE A 252 12.47 25.01 2.55
C ILE A 252 12.90 26.28 1.82
N LYS A 253 13.95 26.16 0.99
CA LYS A 253 14.44 27.22 0.11
C LYS A 253 13.62 27.30 -1.17
#